data_AF-A0A5Q0TMS4-F1
#
_entry.id   AF-A0A5Q0TMS4-F1
#
_cell.length_a   1.000
_cell.length_b   1.000
_cell.length_c   1.000
_cell.angle_alpha   90.00
_cell.angle_beta   90.00
_cell.angle_gamma   90.00
#
_symmetry.space_group_name_H-M   'P 1'
#
loop_
_entity.id
_entity.type
_entity.pdbx_description
1 polymer ?
#
loop_
_entity_poly.entity_id
_entity_poly.type
_entity_poly.pdbx_seq_one_letter_code
_entity_poly.pdbx_strand_id
1 'polypeptide(L)'
;MDPIILSLLLGLSHGIEPDHVATARLLRSRWKIIQFALSHSAGFVIIAIPLVILIGENKFLEIIADIIGIIFSILLLMQGIFEKEIDIGANKAGLLQGAFVITPTKVLVIVIASTGYNILYSIGIVSVFILASAVSIISLSLFNLIPKRIYKIVDIGIALLTMAYLIFLLIN
;
A
#
# COMPACT_ATOMS: atom_id res chain seq x y z
N MET A 1 3.14 3.26 17.60
CA MET A 1 3.23 1.97 16.86
C MET A 1 4.44 2.06 15.95
N ASP A 2 5.18 0.98 15.74
CA ASP A 2 6.36 1.01 14.86
C ASP A 2 5.91 1.16 13.39
N PRO A 3 6.40 2.18 12.65
CA PRO A 3 6.12 2.38 11.22
C PRO A 3 6.39 1.14 10.35
N ILE A 4 7.39 0.33 10.71
CA ILE A 4 7.73 -0.90 9.99
C ILE A 4 6.59 -1.92 10.12
N ILE A 5 6.01 -2.05 11.31
CA ILE A 5 4.88 -2.96 11.55
C ILE A 5 3.66 -2.47 10.76
N LEU A 6 3.39 -1.16 10.78
CA LEU A 6 2.26 -0.61 10.04
C LEU A 6 2.42 -0.78 8.52
N SER A 7 3.63 -0.57 8.01
CA SER A 7 3.98 -0.81 6.60
C SER A 7 3.86 -2.29 6.21
N LEU A 8 4.28 -3.22 7.08
CA LEU A 8 4.09 -4.65 6.89
C LEU A 8 2.60 -4.99 6.75
N LEU A 9 1.77 -4.50 7.67
CA LEU A 9 0.33 -4.73 7.65
C LEU A 9 -0.31 -4.14 6.39
N LEU A 10 0.01 -2.90 6.04
CA LEU A 10 -0.46 -2.24 4.82
C LEU A 10 -0.07 -3.04 3.57
N GLY A 11 1.17 -3.53 3.49
CA GLY A 11 1.63 -4.32 2.35
C GLY A 11 0.91 -5.67 2.26
N LEU A 12 0.69 -6.35 3.39
CA LEU A 12 -0.10 -7.58 3.41
C LEU A 12 -1.56 -7.33 2.98
N SER A 13 -2.20 -6.26 3.47
CA SER A 13 -3.55 -5.84 3.08
C SER A 13 -3.65 -5.61 1.58
N HIS A 14 -2.72 -4.80 1.07
CA HIS A 14 -2.63 -4.46 -0.35
C HIS A 14 -2.54 -5.72 -1.21
N GLY A 15 -1.68 -6.67 -0.84
CA GLY A 15 -1.54 -7.91 -1.59
C GLY A 15 -2.70 -8.91 -1.46
N ILE A 16 -3.57 -8.75 -0.44
CA ILE A 16 -4.79 -9.53 -0.23
C ILE A 16 -5.92 -9.06 -1.16
N GLU A 17 -5.83 -7.84 -1.72
CA GLU A 17 -6.86 -7.27 -2.60
C GLU A 17 -7.25 -8.27 -3.73
N PRO A 18 -8.56 -8.57 -3.90
CA PRO A 18 -9.00 -9.67 -4.77
C PRO A 18 -8.60 -9.53 -6.24
N ASP A 19 -8.50 -8.31 -6.74
CA ASP A 19 -8.14 -7.97 -8.12
C ASP A 19 -6.67 -8.34 -8.43
N HIS A 20 -5.75 -8.10 -7.49
CA HIS A 20 -4.33 -8.43 -7.61
C HIS A 20 -4.13 -9.94 -7.69
N VAL A 21 -4.77 -10.67 -6.78
CA VAL A 21 -4.71 -12.14 -6.71
C VAL A 21 -5.42 -12.76 -7.93
N ALA A 22 -6.57 -12.23 -8.32
CA ALA A 22 -7.29 -12.72 -9.50
C ALA A 22 -6.48 -12.54 -10.78
N THR A 23 -5.86 -11.36 -10.96
CA THR A 23 -5.03 -11.06 -12.13
C THR A 23 -3.80 -11.96 -12.18
N ALA A 24 -3.08 -12.09 -11.06
CA ALA A 24 -1.91 -12.95 -10.97
C ALA A 24 -2.27 -14.42 -11.30
N ARG A 25 -3.39 -14.93 -10.80
CA ARG A 25 -3.84 -16.31 -11.07
C ARG A 25 -4.09 -16.59 -12.55
N LEU A 26 -4.54 -15.60 -13.33
CA LEU A 26 -4.78 -15.77 -14.76
C LEU A 26 -3.48 -16.03 -15.56
N LEU A 27 -2.32 -15.80 -14.94
CA LEU A 27 -1.02 -16.04 -15.55
C LEU A 27 -0.70 -17.54 -15.57
N ARG A 28 -0.35 -18.04 -16.76
CA ARG A 28 -0.19 -19.48 -17.03
C ARG A 28 1.02 -20.15 -16.36
N SER A 29 1.93 -19.41 -15.71
CA SER A 29 3.12 -19.98 -15.09
C SER A 29 3.48 -19.33 -13.76
N ARG A 30 4.04 -20.12 -12.83
CA ARG A 30 4.48 -19.64 -11.50
C ARG A 30 5.48 -18.49 -11.61
N TRP A 31 6.39 -18.56 -12.59
CA TRP A 31 7.34 -17.49 -12.86
C TRP A 31 6.67 -16.18 -13.27
N LYS A 32 5.60 -16.23 -14.07
CA LYS A 32 4.84 -15.03 -14.45
C LYS A 32 4.09 -14.44 -13.25
N ILE A 33 3.59 -15.27 -12.34
CA ILE A 33 2.98 -14.83 -11.07
C ILE A 33 4.00 -14.03 -10.23
N ILE A 34 5.19 -14.60 -10.05
CA ILE A 34 6.26 -13.95 -9.28
C ILE A 34 6.67 -12.64 -9.94
N GLN A 35 6.89 -12.65 -11.26
CA GLN A 35 7.23 -11.44 -12.02
C GLN A 35 6.14 -10.37 -11.88
N PHE A 36 4.87 -10.73 -12.03
CA PHE A 36 3.76 -9.81 -11.84
C PHE A 36 3.74 -9.21 -10.43
N ALA A 37 3.79 -10.03 -9.39
CA ALA A 37 3.75 -9.56 -8.01
C ALA A 37 4.92 -8.63 -7.66
N LEU A 38 6.12 -8.97 -8.12
CA LEU A 38 7.31 -8.13 -7.96
C LEU A 38 7.20 -6.84 -8.75
N SER A 39 6.79 -6.87 -10.02
CA SER A 39 6.63 -5.67 -10.83
C SER A 39 5.52 -4.75 -10.29
N HIS A 40 4.40 -5.32 -9.86
CA HIS A 40 3.28 -4.60 -9.24
C HIS A 40 3.71 -3.86 -7.98
N SER A 41 4.44 -4.56 -7.11
CA SER A 41 4.84 -4.01 -5.81
C SER A 41 6.05 -3.08 -5.96
N ALA A 42 7.08 -3.48 -6.71
CA ALA A 42 8.33 -2.71 -6.83
C ALA A 42 8.25 -1.56 -7.83
N GLY A 43 7.34 -1.59 -8.81
CA GLY A 43 7.16 -0.47 -9.75
C GLY A 43 6.76 0.83 -9.05
N PHE A 44 6.09 0.70 -7.90
CA PHE A 44 5.73 1.82 -7.03
C PHE A 44 6.92 2.61 -6.47
N VAL A 45 8.11 1.98 -6.35
CA VAL A 45 9.34 2.63 -5.83
C VAL A 45 9.67 3.93 -6.57
N ILE A 46 9.43 3.93 -7.89
CA ILE A 46 9.71 5.07 -8.77
C ILE A 46 8.94 6.32 -8.33
N ILE A 47 7.74 6.15 -7.77
CA ILE A 47 6.89 7.22 -7.25
C ILE A 47 7.17 7.44 -5.76
N ALA A 48 7.30 6.36 -4.99
CA ALA A 48 7.39 6.42 -3.53
C ALA A 48 8.65 7.12 -3.04
N ILE A 49 9.83 6.72 -3.53
CA ILE A 49 11.12 7.23 -3.03
C ILE A 49 11.23 8.76 -3.22
N PRO A 50 10.97 9.34 -4.41
CA PRO A 50 11.04 10.79 -4.57
C PRO A 50 10.09 11.56 -3.66
N LEU A 51 8.86 11.07 -3.49
CA LEU A 51 7.87 11.73 -2.61
C LEU A 51 8.28 11.66 -1.14
N VAL A 52 8.78 10.51 -0.69
CA VAL A 52 9.27 10.34 0.68
C VAL A 52 10.43 11.29 0.99
N ILE A 53 11.38 11.43 0.06
CA ILE A 53 12.50 12.39 0.20
C ILE A 53 11.96 13.82 0.26
N LEU A 54 11.12 14.21 -0.72
CA LEU A 54 10.58 15.55 -0.82
C LEU A 54 9.80 15.97 0.44
N ILE A 55 8.99 15.07 0.99
CA ILE A 55 8.17 15.33 2.17
C ILE A 55 9.03 15.34 3.44
N GLY A 56 9.90 14.34 3.63
CA GLY A 56 10.70 14.18 4.85
C GLY A 56 11.77 15.25 5.07
N GLU A 57 12.11 16.04 4.05
CA GLU A 57 13.01 17.19 4.18
C GLU A 57 12.31 18.46 4.67
N ASN A 58 10.97 18.47 4.77
CA ASN A 58 10.20 19.66 5.10
C ASN A 58 9.06 19.38 6.09
N LYS A 59 9.20 19.87 7.32
CA LYS A 59 8.21 19.68 8.39
C LYS A 59 6.79 20.14 8.05
N PHE A 60 6.65 21.21 7.25
CA PHE A 60 5.34 21.67 6.80
C PHE A 60 4.70 20.68 5.81
N LEU A 61 5.50 20.09 4.92
CA LEU A 61 5.03 19.03 4.02
C LEU A 61 4.69 17.75 4.79
N GLU A 62 5.41 17.40 5.85
CA GLU A 62 5.06 16.26 6.72
C GLU A 62 3.66 16.43 7.32
N ILE A 63 3.35 17.60 7.88
CA ILE A 63 2.02 17.87 8.46
C ILE A 63 0.92 17.76 7.39
N ILE A 64 1.17 18.29 6.19
CA ILE A 64 0.24 18.13 5.06
C ILE A 64 0.08 16.66 4.69
N ALA A 65 1.18 15.91 4.65
CA ALA A 65 1.17 14.49 4.34
C ALA A 65 0.37 13.69 5.37
N ASP A 66 0.48 14.00 6.66
CA ASP A 66 -0.31 13.36 7.72
C ASP A 66 -1.81 13.63 7.55
N ILE A 67 -2.20 14.87 7.24
CA ILE A 67 -3.59 15.22 6.93
C ILE A 67 -4.10 14.45 5.70
N ILE A 68 -3.28 14.40 4.64
CA ILE A 68 -3.60 13.60 3.44
C ILE A 68 -3.73 12.12 3.81
N GLY A 69 -2.84 11.58 4.64
CA GLY A 69 -2.89 10.20 5.10
C GLY A 69 -4.16 9.89 5.90
N ILE A 70 -4.67 10.82 6.70
CA ILE A 70 -5.98 10.67 7.37
C ILE A 70 -7.10 10.60 6.34
N ILE A 71 -7.10 11.48 5.33
CA ILE A 71 -8.09 11.45 4.23
C ILE A 71 -8.04 10.10 3.51
N PHE A 72 -6.85 9.61 3.15
CA PHE A 72 -6.69 8.33 2.48
C PHE A 72 -7.01 7.13 3.37
N SER A 73 -6.85 7.25 4.69
CA SER A 73 -7.34 6.24 5.64
C SER A 73 -8.87 6.18 5.64
N ILE A 74 -9.55 7.33 5.56
CA ILE A 74 -11.01 7.38 5.39
C ILE A 74 -11.42 6.77 4.06
N LEU A 75 -10.68 7.04 2.97
CA LEU A 75 -10.95 6.41 1.67
C LEU A 75 -10.79 4.89 1.73
N LEU A 76 -9.73 4.38 2.35
CA LEU A 76 -9.53 2.93 2.57
C LEU A 76 -10.65 2.33 3.41
N LEU A 77 -11.09 3.03 4.46
CA LEU A 77 -12.23 2.61 5.27
C LEU A 77 -13.52 2.55 4.44
N MET A 78 -13.77 3.55 3.59
CA MET A 78 -14.91 3.57 2.67
C MET A 78 -14.85 2.43 1.65
N GLN A 79 -13.67 2.09 1.13
CA GLN A 79 -13.50 0.93 0.24
C GLN A 79 -13.92 -0.36 0.94
N GLY A 80 -13.45 -0.56 2.19
CA GLY A 80 -13.80 -1.73 3.00
C GLY A 80 -15.30 -1.84 3.32
N ILE A 81 -15.97 -0.70 3.56
CA ILE A 81 -17.41 -0.65 3.90
C ILE A 81 -18.30 -0.78 2.66
N PHE A 82 -18.01 -0.06 1.59
CA PHE A 82 -18.88 0.04 0.41
C PHE A 82 -18.53 -0.92 -0.72
N GLU A 83 -17.45 -1.69 -0.58
CA GLU A 83 -17.00 -2.66 -1.58
C GLU A 83 -16.70 -2.05 -2.95
N LYS A 84 -16.25 -0.79 -2.95
CA LYS A 84 -15.86 -0.06 -4.15
C LYS A 84 -14.39 0.26 -4.07
N GLU A 85 -13.60 -0.31 -4.98
CA GLU A 85 -12.21 0.08 -5.17
C GLU A 85 -12.13 1.55 -5.64
N ILE A 86 -11.15 2.27 -5.09
CA ILE A 86 -10.88 3.68 -5.41
C ILE A 86 -9.44 3.71 -5.91
N ASP A 87 -9.32 3.76 -7.22
CA ASP A 87 -8.03 3.84 -7.90
C ASP A 87 -7.85 5.21 -8.54
N ILE A 88 -6.68 5.81 -8.32
CA ILE A 88 -6.30 7.06 -8.96
C ILE A 88 -5.16 6.77 -9.94
N GLY A 89 -5.41 6.91 -11.25
CA GLY A 89 -4.37 6.74 -12.26
C GLY A 89 -4.84 6.22 -13.62
N ALA A 90 -3.88 5.70 -14.40
CA ALA A 90 -4.06 5.31 -15.78
C ALA A 90 -4.81 3.97 -15.91
N ASN A 91 -6.14 4.01 -15.87
CA ASN A 91 -7.07 2.88 -16.04
C ASN A 91 -6.99 2.16 -17.41
N LYS A 92 -6.00 2.52 -18.25
CA LYS A 92 -5.78 2.01 -19.60
C LYS A 92 -4.39 1.39 -19.80
N ALA A 93 -3.55 1.32 -18.76
CA ALA A 93 -2.16 0.88 -18.87
C ALA A 93 -1.95 -0.66 -18.86
N GLY A 94 -3.03 -1.45 -18.84
CA GLY A 94 -2.94 -2.92 -18.90
C GLY A 94 -2.14 -3.50 -17.75
N LEU A 95 -1.21 -4.43 -18.02
CA LEU A 95 -0.37 -5.06 -16.97
C LEU A 95 0.52 -4.06 -16.20
N LEU A 96 0.81 -2.88 -16.77
CA LEU A 96 1.58 -1.85 -16.09
C LEU A 96 0.72 -1.00 -15.14
N GLN A 97 -0.61 -1.07 -15.26
CA GLN A 97 -1.55 -0.34 -14.41
C GLN A 97 -1.30 -0.66 -12.93
N GLY A 98 -1.13 -1.92 -12.58
CA GLY A 98 -0.92 -2.32 -11.19
C GLY A 98 0.32 -1.70 -10.53
N ALA A 99 1.39 -1.48 -11.31
CA ALA A 99 2.62 -0.87 -10.83
C ALA A 99 2.45 0.63 -10.51
N PHE A 100 1.72 1.35 -11.37
CA PHE A 100 1.63 2.82 -11.36
C PHE A 100 0.31 3.38 -10.81
N VAL A 101 -0.72 2.55 -10.62
CA VAL A 101 -1.95 2.98 -9.94
C VAL A 101 -1.62 3.32 -8.50
N ILE A 102 -2.11 4.49 -8.08
CA ILE A 102 -2.01 4.96 -6.70
C ILE A 102 -3.29 4.55 -5.98
N THR A 103 -3.17 3.51 -5.15
CA THR A 103 -4.20 3.04 -4.23
C THR A 103 -4.05 3.75 -2.87
N PRO A 104 -5.09 3.77 -2.02
CA PRO A 104 -4.97 4.37 -0.69
C PRO A 104 -3.84 3.78 0.15
N THR A 105 -3.68 2.46 0.18
CA THR A 105 -2.59 1.77 0.88
C THR A 105 -1.19 2.24 0.45
N LYS A 106 -0.98 2.48 -0.85
CA LYS A 106 0.27 3.06 -1.39
C LYS A 106 0.49 4.50 -0.92
N VAL A 107 -0.56 5.32 -0.88
CA VAL A 107 -0.43 6.68 -0.33
C VAL A 107 -0.08 6.64 1.15
N LEU A 108 -0.75 5.78 1.91
CA LEU A 108 -0.52 5.64 3.35
C LEU A 108 0.93 5.24 3.67
N VAL A 109 1.53 4.31 2.91
CA VAL A 109 2.94 3.96 3.15
C VAL A 109 3.91 5.09 2.81
N ILE A 110 3.63 5.93 1.80
CA ILE A 110 4.44 7.13 1.54
C ILE A 110 4.39 8.07 2.74
N VAL A 111 3.18 8.35 3.25
CA VAL A 111 2.98 9.24 4.39
C VAL A 111 3.75 8.70 5.61
N ILE A 112 3.56 7.43 5.96
CA ILE A 112 4.25 6.80 7.09
C ILE A 112 5.77 6.78 6.91
N ALA A 113 6.25 6.55 5.69
CA ALA A 113 7.68 6.56 5.40
C ALA A 113 8.28 7.97 5.47
N SER A 114 7.49 9.02 5.29
CA SER A 114 7.94 10.42 5.29
C SER A 114 7.98 11.11 6.65
N THR A 115 7.57 10.46 7.74
CA THR A 115 7.44 11.12 9.06
C THR A 115 8.78 11.28 9.81
N GLY A 116 9.65 12.20 9.35
CA GLY A 116 10.79 12.71 10.12
C GLY A 116 11.92 11.71 10.41
N TYR A 117 11.96 10.58 9.70
CA TYR A 117 13.00 9.56 9.86
C TYR A 117 14.19 9.81 8.93
N ASN A 118 15.32 9.16 9.22
CA ASN A 118 16.43 9.16 8.28
C ASN A 118 16.04 8.42 6.99
N ILE A 119 16.66 8.81 5.87
CA ILE A 119 16.33 8.28 4.55
C ILE A 119 16.43 6.74 4.46
N LEU A 120 17.41 6.13 5.13
CA LEU A 120 17.57 4.67 5.11
C LEU A 120 16.41 3.96 5.80
N TYR A 121 15.90 4.50 6.90
CA TYR A 121 14.75 3.97 7.60
C TYR A 121 13.48 4.14 6.77
N SER A 122 13.28 5.29 6.13
CA SER A 122 12.17 5.52 5.20
C SER A 122 12.18 4.55 4.00
N ILE A 123 13.36 4.30 3.42
CA ILE A 123 13.54 3.26 2.38
C ILE A 123 13.19 1.88 2.94
N GLY A 124 13.58 1.60 4.19
CA GLY A 124 13.23 0.36 4.89
C GLY A 124 11.72 0.18 5.01
N ILE A 125 10.98 1.21 5.43
CA ILE A 125 9.51 1.21 5.51
C ILE A 125 8.91 0.87 4.15
N VAL A 126 9.30 1.57 3.08
CA VAL A 126 8.77 1.31 1.73
C VAL A 126 9.11 -0.11 1.25
N SER A 127 10.33 -0.58 1.52
CA SER A 127 10.78 -1.92 1.13
C SER A 127 9.97 -3.02 1.82
N VAL A 128 9.63 -2.84 3.10
CA VAL A 128 8.81 -3.79 3.86
C VAL A 128 7.41 -3.91 3.24
N PHE A 129 6.78 -2.79 2.89
CA PHE A 129 5.49 -2.80 2.19
C PHE A 129 5.57 -3.58 0.87
N ILE A 130 6.60 -3.31 0.06
CA ILE A 130 6.78 -3.96 -1.25
C ILE A 130 6.94 -5.47 -1.10
N LEU A 131 7.80 -5.91 -0.18
CA LEU A 131 8.04 -7.33 0.05
C LEU A 131 6.79 -8.02 0.60
N ALA A 132 6.10 -7.39 1.55
CA ALA A 132 4.87 -7.91 2.14
C ALA A 132 3.76 -8.06 1.10
N SER A 133 3.56 -7.04 0.26
CA SER A 133 2.62 -7.06 -0.87
C SER A 133 2.96 -8.18 -1.85
N ALA A 134 4.22 -8.26 -2.29
CA ALA A 134 4.63 -9.28 -3.25
C ALA A 134 4.45 -10.69 -2.69
N VAL A 135 4.85 -10.93 -1.44
CA VAL A 135 4.67 -12.23 -0.76
C VAL A 135 3.19 -12.58 -0.67
N SER A 136 2.34 -11.64 -0.25
CA SER A 136 0.89 -11.86 -0.12
C SER A 136 0.27 -12.26 -1.48
N ILE A 137 0.54 -11.50 -2.55
CA ILE A 137 0.05 -11.79 -3.90
C ILE A 137 0.54 -13.16 -4.36
N ILE A 138 1.85 -13.45 -4.23
CA ILE A 138 2.45 -14.73 -4.66
C ILE A 138 1.80 -15.89 -3.91
N SER A 139 1.75 -15.83 -2.59
CA SER A 139 1.21 -16.90 -1.75
C SER A 139 -0.25 -17.16 -2.10
N LEU A 140 -1.10 -16.15 -2.09
CA LEU A 140 -2.53 -16.31 -2.36
C LEU A 140 -2.81 -16.82 -3.78
N SER A 141 -2.06 -16.33 -4.76
CA SER A 141 -2.21 -16.74 -6.16
C SER A 141 -1.76 -18.18 -6.39
N LEU A 142 -0.64 -18.60 -5.79
CA LEU A 142 -0.14 -19.98 -5.89
C LEU A 142 -1.03 -20.99 -5.17
N PHE A 143 -1.66 -20.59 -4.06
CA PHE A 143 -2.64 -21.42 -3.34
C PHE A 143 -4.07 -21.31 -3.89
N ASN A 144 -4.30 -20.49 -4.92
CA ASN A 144 -5.61 -20.25 -5.52
C ASN A 144 -6.67 -19.78 -4.50
N LEU A 145 -6.27 -18.92 -3.56
CA LEU A 145 -7.12 -18.38 -2.51
C LEU A 145 -7.46 -16.91 -2.81
N ILE A 146 -8.71 -16.61 -3.18
CA ILE A 146 -9.19 -15.23 -3.35
C ILE A 146 -9.95 -14.81 -2.09
N PRO A 147 -9.40 -13.91 -1.25
CA PRO A 147 -9.92 -13.62 0.08
C PRO A 147 -11.08 -12.61 0.07
N LYS A 148 -12.16 -12.87 -0.69
CA LYS A 148 -13.29 -11.95 -0.93
C LYS A 148 -14.02 -11.38 0.31
N ARG A 149 -13.90 -12.03 1.47
CA ARG A 149 -14.55 -11.58 2.72
C ARG A 149 -13.55 -11.03 3.73
N ILE A 150 -12.35 -11.61 3.77
CA ILE A 150 -11.32 -11.30 4.76
C ILE A 150 -10.68 -9.95 4.43
N TYR A 151 -10.48 -9.63 3.15
CA TYR A 151 -9.86 -8.37 2.73
C TYR A 151 -10.56 -7.15 3.35
N LYS A 152 -11.90 -7.14 3.35
CA LYS A 152 -12.72 -6.05 3.94
C LYS A 152 -12.41 -5.81 5.41
N ILE A 153 -12.34 -6.88 6.20
CA ILE A 153 -12.10 -6.79 7.65
C ILE A 153 -10.68 -6.27 7.89
N VAL A 154 -9.72 -6.73 7.09
CA VAL A 154 -8.32 -6.34 7.17
C VAL A 154 -8.15 -4.86 6.78
N ASP A 155 -8.75 -4.42 5.68
CA ASP A 155 -8.70 -3.02 5.22
C ASP A 155 -9.33 -2.06 6.24
N ILE A 156 -10.50 -2.41 6.79
CA ILE A 156 -11.15 -1.60 7.85
C ILE A 156 -10.23 -1.50 9.07
N GLY A 157 -9.67 -2.63 9.53
CA GLY A 157 -8.79 -2.65 10.69
C GLY A 157 -7.52 -1.81 10.48
N ILE A 158 -6.89 -1.95 9.32
CA ILE A 158 -5.65 -1.23 8.97
C ILE A 158 -5.92 0.25 8.73
N ALA A 159 -7.04 0.61 8.11
CA ALA A 159 -7.47 1.99 7.96
C ALA A 159 -7.63 2.68 9.32
N LEU A 160 -8.34 2.05 10.26
CA LEU A 160 -8.54 2.60 11.61
C LEU A 160 -7.20 2.71 12.38
N LEU A 161 -6.36 1.68 12.31
CA LEU A 161 -5.03 1.68 12.94
C LEU A 161 -4.12 2.79 12.38
N THR A 162 -4.11 2.93 11.06
CA THR A 162 -3.28 3.94 10.37
C THR A 162 -3.78 5.33 10.68
N MET A 163 -5.10 5.56 10.61
CA MET A 163 -5.71 6.83 10.96
C MET A 163 -5.40 7.23 12.40
N ALA A 164 -5.55 6.30 13.36
CA ALA A 164 -5.22 6.56 14.76
C ALA A 164 -3.73 6.91 14.95
N TYR A 165 -2.83 6.23 14.22
CA TYR A 165 -1.41 6.53 14.24
C TYR A 165 -1.09 7.94 13.70
N LEU A 166 -1.69 8.33 12.57
CA LEU A 166 -1.47 9.66 11.98
C LEU A 166 -2.06 10.78 12.83
N ILE A 167 -3.25 10.57 13.43
CA ILE A 167 -3.83 11.51 14.40
C ILE A 167 -2.90 11.69 15.60
N PHE A 168 -2.31 10.60 16.10
CA PHE A 168 -1.34 10.67 17.19
C PHE A 168 -0.11 11.51 16.83
N LEU A 169 0.42 11.37 15.61
CA LEU A 169 1.54 12.17 15.10
C LEU A 169 1.20 13.65 14.90
N LEU A 170 -0.04 13.98 14.54
CA LEU A 170 -0.45 15.39 14.40
C LEU A 170 -0.57 16.12 15.74
N ILE A 171 -0.85 15.37 16.82
CA ILE A 171 -1.09 15.93 18.14
C ILE A 171 0.22 16.04 18.96
N ASN A 172 1.22 15.19 18.70
CA ASN A 172 2.47 15.10 19.46
C ASN A 172 3.69 15.41 18.60
#